data_AF-A0A803QD78-F1
#
_entry.id   AF-A0A803QD78-F1
#
_cell.length_a   1.000
_cell.length_b   1.000
_cell.length_c   1.000
_cell.angle_alpha   90.00
_cell.angle_beta   90.00
_cell.angle_gamma   90.00
#
_symmetry.space_group_name_H-M   'P 1'
#
loop_
_entity.id
_entity.type
_entity.pdbx_description
1 polymer ?
#
loop_
_entity_poly.entity_id
_entity_poly.type
_entity_poly.pdbx_seq_one_letter_code
_entity_poly.pdbx_strand_id
1 'polypeptide(L)'
;MPVLTILAQDDVGGLEVKRKSDGEWIRVKPTPHAFIINVGDIIQVWSNERYESVEHRVMVNFERERFSIPFFLNPAHYTMVKPLEEMTDDQNPPKYKAYNWGKFFTTRKGSNFRKLDVENIQIYHFKVSK
;
A
#
# COMPACT_ATOMS: atom_id res chain seq x y z
N MET A 1 1.90 3.24 3.45
CA MET A 1 2.82 2.37 2.67
C MET A 1 3.23 3.14 1.39
N PRO A 2 4.16 2.65 0.54
CA PRO A 2 4.90 3.46 -0.46
C PRO A 2 4.00 4.05 -1.57
N VAL A 3 4.61 4.66 -2.59
CA VAL A 3 3.94 5.03 -3.85
C VAL A 3 3.56 3.75 -4.60
N LEU A 4 4.53 2.89 -4.85
CA LEU A 4 4.33 1.57 -5.44
C LEU A 4 5.43 0.61 -4.96
N THR A 5 5.18 -0.68 -5.11
CA THR A 5 6.15 -1.74 -4.90
C THR A 5 6.35 -2.51 -6.20
N ILE A 6 7.62 -2.73 -6.58
CA ILE A 6 8.00 -3.65 -7.65
C ILE A 6 8.52 -4.92 -6.97
N LEU A 7 7.89 -6.05 -7.24
CA LEU A 7 8.21 -7.31 -6.59
C LEU A 7 8.67 -8.33 -7.61
N ALA A 8 9.92 -8.78 -7.47
CA ALA A 8 10.38 -10.04 -8.04
C ALA A 8 10.08 -11.17 -7.06
N GLN A 9 9.58 -12.29 -7.56
CA GLN A 9 9.41 -13.52 -6.79
C GLN A 9 9.83 -14.73 -7.61
N ASP A 10 10.16 -15.82 -6.92
CA ASP A 10 10.42 -17.11 -7.54
C ASP A 10 9.15 -17.82 -8.03
N ASP A 11 9.28 -19.10 -8.39
CA ASP A 11 8.21 -19.96 -8.89
C ASP A 11 7.32 -20.57 -7.79
N VAL A 12 7.66 -20.39 -6.51
CA VAL A 12 6.92 -20.99 -5.38
C VAL A 12 5.59 -20.27 -5.13
N GLY A 13 5.56 -18.95 -5.39
CA GLY A 13 4.37 -18.12 -5.22
C GLY A 13 3.95 -17.96 -3.77
N GLY A 14 2.65 -17.81 -3.49
CA GLY A 14 2.14 -17.63 -2.12
C GLY A 14 1.72 -16.21 -1.78
N LEU A 15 1.99 -15.24 -2.66
CA LEU A 15 1.37 -13.92 -2.57
C LEU A 15 -0.14 -14.04 -2.83
N GLU A 16 -0.94 -13.46 -1.95
CA GLU A 16 -2.38 -13.30 -2.11
C GLU A 16 -2.76 -11.83 -1.99
N VAL A 17 -3.75 -11.41 -2.79
CA VAL A 17 -4.34 -10.08 -2.77
C VAL A 17 -5.82 -10.19 -2.43
N LYS A 18 -6.31 -9.30 -1.57
CA LYS A 18 -7.71 -9.29 -1.18
C LYS A 18 -8.51 -8.44 -2.17
N ARG A 19 -9.50 -9.06 -2.81
CA ARG A 19 -10.42 -8.37 -3.71
C ARG A 19 -11.47 -7.65 -2.88
N LYS A 20 -11.65 -6.34 -3.12
CA LYS A 20 -12.57 -5.53 -2.31
C LYS A 20 -14.05 -5.81 -2.55
N SER A 21 -14.42 -6.28 -3.74
CA SER A 21 -15.83 -6.49 -4.11
C SER A 21 -16.54 -7.52 -3.20
N ASP A 22 -15.80 -8.52 -2.74
CA ASP A 22 -16.32 -9.65 -1.95
C ASP A 22 -15.40 -10.04 -0.78
N GLY A 23 -14.23 -9.41 -0.65
CA GLY A 23 -13.26 -9.72 0.40
C GLY A 23 -12.47 -11.00 0.14
N GLU A 24 -12.60 -11.64 -1.02
CA GLU A 24 -11.90 -12.89 -1.32
C GLU A 24 -10.39 -12.68 -1.48
N TRP A 25 -9.61 -13.61 -0.94
CA TRP A 25 -8.17 -13.66 -1.15
C TRP A 25 -7.86 -14.43 -2.44
N ILE A 26 -7.22 -13.75 -3.39
CA ILE A 26 -6.85 -14.32 -4.69
C ILE A 26 -5.34 -14.55 -4.72
N ARG A 27 -4.93 -15.77 -5.06
CA ARG A 27 -3.53 -16.12 -5.24
C ARG A 27 -2.97 -15.51 -6.52
N VAL A 28 -1.85 -14.81 -6.40
CA VAL A 28 -1.11 -14.28 -7.55
C VAL A 28 -0.26 -15.40 -8.15
N LYS A 29 -0.54 -15.75 -9.41
CA LYS A 29 0.19 -16.79 -10.13
C LYS A 29 1.63 -16.33 -10.41
N PRO A 30 2.65 -17.10 -9.99
CA PRO A 30 4.03 -16.86 -10.41
C PRO A 30 4.13 -16.87 -11.94
N THR A 31 4.67 -15.80 -12.50
CA THR A 31 4.84 -15.64 -13.94
C THR A 31 6.32 -15.43 -14.22
N PRO A 32 6.98 -16.36 -14.94
CA PRO A 32 8.39 -16.24 -15.28
C PRO A 32 8.69 -14.91 -15.99
N HIS A 33 9.85 -14.31 -15.67
CA HIS A 33 10.33 -13.05 -16.27
C HIS A 33 9.38 -11.85 -16.11
N ALA A 34 8.49 -11.88 -15.11
CA ALA A 34 7.60 -10.79 -14.81
C ALA A 34 7.88 -10.18 -13.43
N PHE A 35 7.53 -8.91 -13.29
CA PHE A 35 7.44 -8.24 -11.99
C PHE A 35 5.98 -8.06 -11.61
N ILE A 36 5.70 -8.15 -10.32
CA ILE A 36 4.41 -7.76 -9.74
C ILE A 36 4.50 -6.30 -9.33
N ILE A 37 3.51 -5.51 -9.73
CA ILE A 37 3.38 -4.11 -9.34
C ILE A 37 2.22 -3.97 -8.38
N ASN A 38 2.52 -3.59 -7.14
CA ASN A 38 1.49 -3.26 -6.15
C ASN A 38 1.40 -1.73 -6.02
N VAL A 39 0.20 -1.20 -6.21
CA VAL A 39 -0.11 0.20 -5.91
C VAL A 39 -0.12 0.39 -4.39
N GLY A 40 0.52 1.44 -3.89
CA GLY A 40 0.56 1.75 -2.47
C GLY A 40 -0.33 2.92 -2.08
N ASP A 41 -0.42 3.12 -0.76
CA ASP A 41 -1.29 4.12 -0.13
C ASP A 41 -1.10 5.55 -0.67
N ILE A 42 0.12 5.92 -1.06
CA ILE A 42 0.39 7.27 -1.56
C ILE A 42 -0.32 7.51 -2.89
N ILE A 43 -0.31 6.53 -3.82
CA ILE A 43 -1.07 6.62 -5.07
C ILE A 43 -2.57 6.68 -4.78
N GLN A 44 -3.07 5.90 -3.81
CA GLN A 44 -4.48 5.95 -3.42
C GLN A 44 -4.88 7.35 -2.93
N VAL A 45 -4.05 8.00 -2.11
CA VAL A 45 -4.30 9.37 -1.65
C VAL A 45 -4.20 10.38 -2.80
N TRP A 46 -3.11 10.34 -3.58
CA TRP A 46 -2.89 11.25 -4.72
C TRP A 46 -4.02 11.16 -5.76
N SER A 47 -4.50 9.95 -6.04
CA SER A 47 -5.58 9.70 -6.99
C SER A 47 -6.98 9.89 -6.43
N ASN A 48 -7.11 10.37 -5.19
CA ASN A 48 -8.38 10.58 -4.51
C ASN A 48 -9.30 9.34 -4.49
N GLU A 49 -8.70 8.16 -4.26
CA GLU A 49 -9.30 6.81 -4.30
C GLU A 49 -9.66 6.26 -5.69
N ARG A 50 -9.18 6.85 -6.78
CA ARG A 50 -9.34 6.25 -8.11
C ARG A 50 -8.54 4.95 -8.28
N TYR A 51 -7.35 4.89 -7.68
CA TYR A 51 -6.58 3.67 -7.57
C TYR A 51 -6.57 3.17 -6.13
N GLU A 52 -6.53 1.86 -5.98
CA GLU A 52 -6.65 1.20 -4.69
C GLU A 52 -5.33 0.56 -4.25
N SER A 53 -4.94 0.84 -3.01
CA SER A 53 -3.92 0.14 -2.27
C SER A 53 -4.57 -1.10 -1.63
N VAL A 54 -4.44 -2.24 -2.31
CA VAL A 54 -5.09 -3.48 -1.89
C VAL A 54 -4.34 -4.17 -0.74
N GLU A 55 -5.10 -4.77 0.18
CA GLU A 55 -4.53 -5.67 1.17
C GLU A 55 -3.87 -6.86 0.46
N HIS A 56 -2.66 -7.20 0.91
CA HIS A 56 -1.93 -8.35 0.40
C HIS A 56 -1.26 -9.08 1.56
N ARG A 57 -1.12 -10.40 1.41
CA ARG A 57 -0.45 -11.27 2.39
C ARG A 57 0.41 -12.30 1.67
N VAL A 58 1.36 -12.89 2.39
CA VAL A 58 2.15 -14.01 1.88
C VAL A 58 1.83 -15.23 2.73
N MET A 59 1.38 -16.29 2.07
CA MET A 59 1.12 -17.58 2.69
C MET A 59 2.41 -18.39 2.78
N VAL A 60 2.60 -19.06 3.91
CA VAL A 60 3.73 -19.99 4.12
C VAL A 60 3.58 -21.19 3.18
N ASN A 61 4.70 -21.60 2.57
CA ASN A 61 4.81 -22.85 1.85
C ASN A 61 5.55 -23.86 2.75
N PHE A 62 5.01 -25.07 2.92
CA PHE A 62 5.58 -26.10 3.79
C PHE A 62 6.57 -27.03 3.08
N GLU A 63 6.62 -27.01 1.75
CA GLU A 63 7.41 -27.93 0.93
C GLU A 63 8.71 -27.30 0.40
N ARG A 64 8.67 -26.01 0.07
CA ARG A 64 9.77 -25.29 -0.58
C ARG A 64 9.96 -23.90 0.03
N GLU A 65 11.22 -23.51 0.19
CA GLU A 65 11.59 -22.14 0.54
C GLU A 65 11.17 -21.17 -0.57
N ARG A 66 10.65 -20.01 -0.16
CA ARG A 66 10.20 -18.95 -1.07
C ARG A 66 11.07 -17.72 -0.92
N PHE A 67 11.60 -17.22 -2.03
CA PHE A 67 12.36 -15.98 -2.11
C PHE A 67 11.59 -14.90 -2.88
N SER A 68 11.70 -13.67 -2.39
CA SER A 68 11.19 -12.50 -3.12
C SER A 68 11.99 -11.24 -2.78
N ILE A 69 12.10 -10.35 -3.76
CA ILE A 69 12.90 -9.13 -3.68
C ILE A 69 11.96 -7.94 -3.93
N PRO A 70 11.44 -7.30 -2.87
CA PRO A 70 10.62 -6.10 -3.01
C PRO A 70 11.49 -4.84 -3.15
N PHE A 71 11.19 -4.02 -4.15
CA PHE A 71 11.66 -2.64 -4.25
C PHE A 71 10.51 -1.69 -3.93
N PHE A 72 10.71 -0.80 -2.96
CA PHE A 72 9.69 0.15 -2.50
C PHE A 72 10.03 1.56 -2.97
N LEU A 73 9.21 2.12 -3.86
CA LEU A 73 9.33 3.51 -4.29
C LEU A 73 8.67 4.43 -3.28
N ASN A 74 9.46 5.24 -2.57
CA ASN A 74 8.96 6.20 -1.59
C ASN A 74 9.31 7.63 -2.03
N PRO A 75 8.47 8.62 -1.70
CA PRO A 75 8.81 10.02 -1.94
C PRO A 75 9.79 10.50 -0.88
N ALA A 76 10.37 11.69 -1.09
CA ALA A 76 11.25 12.32 -0.12
C ALA A 76 10.51 12.59 1.21
N HIS A 77 11.22 12.56 2.34
CA HIS A 77 10.62 12.72 3.67
C HIS A 77 9.86 14.05 3.86
N TYR A 78 10.25 15.12 3.18
CA TYR A 78 9.58 16.42 3.26
C TYR A 78 8.27 16.49 2.46
N THR A 79 7.94 15.47 1.66
CA THR A 79 6.77 15.47 0.79
C THR A 79 5.48 15.58 1.59
N MET A 80 4.62 16.52 1.19
CA MET A 80 3.24 16.61 1.66
C MET A 80 2.35 15.76 0.75
N VAL A 81 1.71 14.75 1.31
CA VAL A 81 0.80 13.86 0.59
C VAL A 81 -0.62 14.37 0.80
N LYS A 82 -1.29 14.70 -0.30
CA LYS A 82 -2.69 15.16 -0.40
C LYS A 82 -3.25 14.74 -1.77
N PRO A 83 -4.57 14.66 -1.98
CA PRO A 83 -5.13 14.47 -3.32
C PRO A 83 -4.53 15.46 -4.32
N LEU A 84 -4.17 14.97 -5.51
CA LEU A 84 -3.70 15.83 -6.60
C LEU A 84 -4.86 16.68 -7.10
N GLU A 85 -4.58 17.91 -7.48
CA GLU A 85 -5.61 18.89 -7.85
C GLU A 85 -6.36 18.42 -9.11
N GLU A 86 -5.66 17.78 -10.04
CA GLU A 86 -6.20 17.16 -11.26
C GLU A 86 -7.07 15.93 -11.00
N MET A 87 -7.08 15.40 -9.77
CA MET A 87 -7.88 14.23 -9.35
C MET A 87 -9.08 14.63 -8.48
N THR A 88 -9.36 15.94 -8.40
CA THR A 88 -10.44 16.52 -7.59
C THR A 88 -11.24 17.55 -8.37
N ASP A 89 -12.53 17.65 -8.09
CA ASP A 89 -13.43 18.66 -8.63
C ASP A 89 -14.63 18.87 -7.67
N ASP A 90 -15.60 19.70 -8.06
CA ASP A 90 -16.79 19.99 -7.24
C ASP A 90 -17.65 18.75 -6.96
N GLN A 91 -17.64 17.74 -7.84
CA GLN A 91 -18.38 16.49 -7.69
C GLN A 91 -17.58 15.42 -6.92
N ASN A 92 -16.24 15.49 -6.99
CA ASN A 92 -15.29 14.62 -6.30
C ASN A 92 -14.27 15.44 -5.49
N PRO A 93 -14.70 16.06 -4.36
CA PRO A 93 -13.82 16.89 -3.55
C PRO A 93 -12.70 16.05 -2.89
N PRO A 94 -11.63 16.69 -2.39
CA PRO A 94 -10.54 16.01 -1.70
C PRO A 94 -11.04 15.15 -0.53
N LYS A 95 -10.77 13.84 -0.57
CA LYS A 95 -11.19 12.88 0.47
C LYS A 95 -10.18 12.71 1.59
N TYR A 96 -9.00 13.30 1.47
CA TYR A 96 -7.93 13.21 2.45
C TYR A 96 -7.38 14.60 2.78
N LYS A 97 -7.10 14.83 4.06
CA LYS A 97 -6.32 15.97 4.56
C LYS A 97 -4.84 15.77 4.22
N ALA A 98 -4.14 16.86 3.97
CA ALA A 98 -2.70 16.84 3.71
C ALA A 98 -1.92 16.35 4.94
N TYR A 99 -0.91 15.51 4.72
CA TYR A 99 0.00 15.05 5.77
C TYR A 99 1.45 14.94 5.27
N ASN A 100 2.41 15.06 6.19
CA ASN A 100 3.82 14.91 5.85
C ASN A 100 4.21 13.42 5.82
N TRP A 101 4.79 12.96 4.71
CA TRP A 101 5.21 11.58 4.51
C TRP A 101 6.26 11.13 5.53
N GLY A 102 7.31 11.92 5.76
CA GLY A 102 8.41 11.54 6.65
C GLY A 102 7.95 11.29 8.08
N LYS A 103 7.07 12.16 8.60
CA LYS A 103 6.42 11.99 9.91
C LYS A 103 5.56 10.72 9.94
N PHE A 104 4.67 10.55 8.96
CA PHE A 104 3.82 9.35 8.85
C PHE A 104 4.64 8.05 8.82
N PHE A 105 5.66 7.99 7.96
CA PHE A 105 6.52 6.82 7.79
C PHE A 105 7.28 6.49 9.07
N THR A 106 7.87 7.49 9.73
CA THR A 106 8.65 7.30 10.96
C THR A 106 7.77 6.81 12.10
N THR A 107 6.59 7.42 12.29
CA THR A 107 5.61 7.01 13.30
C THR A 107 5.16 5.57 13.07
N ARG A 108 4.74 5.24 11.84
CA ARG A 108 4.28 3.90 11.48
C ARG A 108 5.38 2.84 11.63
N LYS A 109 6.61 3.17 11.22
CA LYS A 109 7.77 2.29 11.39
C LYS A 109 7.98 2.00 12.89
N GLY A 110 8.00 3.04 13.71
CA GLY A 110 8.18 2.92 15.16
C GLY A 110 7.12 2.07 15.85
N SER A 111 5.84 2.28 15.53
CA SER A 111 4.74 1.52 16.15
C SER A 111 4.72 0.05 15.72
N ASN A 112 4.95 -0.24 14.43
CA ASN A 112 5.02 -1.60 13.91
C ASN A 112 6.14 -2.43 14.56
N PHE A 113 7.35 -1.85 14.70
CA PHE A 113 8.49 -2.56 15.28
C PHE A 113 8.32 -2.82 16.78
N ARG A 114 7.73 -1.88 17.51
CA ARG A 114 7.63 -1.95 18.98
C ARG A 114 6.42 -2.73 19.46
N LYS A 115 5.49 -3.12 18.58
CA LYS A 115 4.19 -3.71 18.94
C LYS A 115 3.54 -2.95 20.11
N LEU A 116 3.57 -1.62 20.01
CA LEU A 116 2.87 -0.79 20.98
C LEU A 116 1.40 -1.19 20.87
N ASP A 117 0.72 -1.48 21.98
CA ASP A 117 -0.72 -1.83 22.03
C ASP A 117 -1.63 -0.63 21.65
N VAL A 118 -1.20 0.16 20.67
CA VAL A 118 -1.89 1.30 20.09
C VAL A 118 -2.04 1.05 18.60
N GLU A 119 -3.11 1.60 18.05
CA GLU A 119 -3.40 1.50 16.63
C GLU A 119 -2.27 2.10 15.78
N ASN A 120 -1.86 1.35 14.75
CA ASN A 120 -0.85 1.84 13.81
C ASN A 120 -1.45 2.93 12.93
N ILE A 121 -0.75 4.06 12.77
CA ILE A 121 -1.21 5.14 11.88
C ILE A 121 -1.37 4.65 10.43
N GLN A 122 -2.59 4.75 9.92
CA GLN A 122 -3.04 4.45 8.55
C GLN A 122 -3.51 5.70 7.81
N ILE A 123 -3.66 5.60 6.48
CA ILE A 123 -4.16 6.71 5.67
C ILE A 123 -5.61 7.11 5.97
N TYR A 124 -6.44 6.21 6.51
CA TYR A 124 -7.82 6.56 6.85
C TYR A 124 -7.92 7.57 7.99
N HIS A 125 -6.90 7.71 8.85
CA HIS A 125 -6.86 8.76 9.88
C HIS A 125 -6.79 10.17 9.26
N PHE A 126 -6.40 10.26 7.98
CA PHE A 126 -6.39 11.51 7.24
C PHE A 126 -7.62 11.67 6.35
N LYS A 127 -8.56 10.71 6.31
CA LYS A 127 -9.80 10.89 5.55
C LYS A 127 -10.58 12.08 6.10
N VAL A 128 -11.14 12.87 5.20
CA VAL A 128 -12.12 13.89 5.54
C VAL A 128 -13.43 13.15 5.80
N SER A 129 -13.93 13.17 7.04
CA SER A 129 -15.26 12.63 7.35
C SER A 129 -16.32 13.31 6.49
N LYS A 130 -17.26 12.54 5.96
CA LYS A 130 -18.58 13.07 5.62
C LYS A 130 -19.44 13.09 6.88
#